data_AF-A0A5N6GN27-F1
#
_entry.id   AF-A0A5N6GN27-F1
#
_cell.length_a   1.000
_cell.length_b   1.000
_cell.length_c   1.000
_cell.angle_alpha   90.00
_cell.angle_beta   90.00
_cell.angle_gamma   90.00
#
_symmetry.space_group_name_H-M   'P 1'
#
loop_
_entity.id
_entity.type
_entity.pdbx_description
1 polymer ?
#
loop_
_entity_poly.entity_id
_entity_poly.type
_entity_poly.pdbx_seq_one_letter_code
_entity_poly.pdbx_strand_id
1 'polypeptide(L)'
;MLTKSLFAGAALGLSLSSAVAHEAPVVEGNEPQTVYEAVLQDKDNTTVRGTFTTQGAEDGIGIQFRVALTGVPKDTFLNYHIHDNPVPKDGNCYATGGHLDPYKRGDQPPCNTTVPQTCQVGDISGKHGPVWTADGNFEVLYRDFFLSNVEDTIAFFGNRSVVVHLPDNKRINCGNFHLVSDGEEKKKKKKKEEAKEDQGC
;
A
#
# COMPACT_ATOMS: atom_id res chain seq x y z
N MET A 1 -30.55 68.85 8.71
CA MET A 1 -29.53 67.87 9.18
C MET A 1 -30.14 66.48 9.12
N LEU A 2 -29.32 65.45 8.91
CA LEU A 2 -29.63 64.00 8.80
C LEU A 2 -29.75 63.45 7.37
N THR A 3 -28.60 63.34 6.71
CA THR A 3 -28.33 62.37 5.65
C THR A 3 -28.20 60.98 6.27
N LYS A 4 -29.02 60.01 5.80
CA LYS A 4 -28.89 58.60 6.16
C LYS A 4 -28.05 57.90 5.09
N SER A 5 -26.81 57.55 5.44
CA SER A 5 -25.98 56.66 4.62
C SER A 5 -26.39 55.21 4.87
N LEU A 6 -26.83 54.51 3.82
CA LEU A 6 -26.96 53.05 3.82
C LEU A 6 -25.59 52.44 3.48
N PHE A 7 -25.05 51.65 4.41
CA PHE A 7 -23.91 50.76 4.13
C PHE A 7 -24.45 49.46 3.52
N ALA A 8 -24.07 49.17 2.27
CA ALA A 8 -24.25 47.86 1.67
C ALA A 8 -23.11 46.94 2.14
N GLY A 9 -23.41 46.02 3.05
CA GLY A 9 -22.47 44.97 3.46
C GLY A 9 -22.41 43.86 2.42
N ALA A 10 -21.27 43.70 1.75
CA ALA A 10 -21.00 42.55 0.90
C ALA A 10 -20.64 41.34 1.77
N ALA A 11 -21.54 40.36 1.88
CA ALA A 11 -21.25 39.07 2.50
C ALA A 11 -20.45 38.20 1.51
N LEU A 12 -19.14 38.09 1.72
CA LEU A 12 -18.31 37.08 1.06
C LEU A 12 -18.61 35.71 1.70
N GLY A 13 -19.45 34.92 1.04
CA GLY A 13 -19.70 33.53 1.41
C GLY A 13 -18.47 32.67 1.09
N LEU A 14 -17.72 32.25 2.11
CA LEU A 14 -16.75 31.16 1.96
C LEU A 14 -17.53 29.84 1.89
N SER A 15 -17.62 29.25 0.70
CA SER A 15 -18.06 27.87 0.54
C SER A 15 -16.94 26.93 1.01
N LEU A 16 -17.07 26.39 2.22
CA LEU A 16 -16.25 25.28 2.70
C LEU A 16 -16.68 24.01 1.97
N SER A 17 -15.95 23.64 0.91
CA SER A 17 -16.10 22.31 0.29
C SER A 17 -15.48 21.27 1.22
N SER A 18 -16.29 20.64 2.07
CA SER A 18 -15.88 19.47 2.84
C SER A 18 -15.57 18.34 1.84
N ALA A 19 -14.30 17.93 1.76
CA ALA A 19 -13.94 16.73 1.01
C ALA A 19 -14.56 15.53 1.75
N VAL A 20 -15.63 14.96 1.20
CA VAL A 20 -16.27 13.76 1.75
C VAL A 20 -15.33 12.57 1.49
N ALA A 21 -14.98 11.83 2.54
CA ALA A 21 -14.28 10.55 2.40
C ALA A 21 -15.17 9.56 1.64
N HIS A 22 -14.61 8.85 0.67
CA HIS A 22 -15.34 7.85 -0.12
C HIS A 22 -14.91 6.44 0.29
N GLU A 23 -15.81 5.46 0.16
CA GLU A 23 -15.44 4.05 0.34
C GLU A 23 -14.54 3.59 -0.81
N ALA A 24 -13.52 2.79 -0.50
CA ALA A 24 -12.66 2.17 -1.49
C ALA A 24 -13.45 1.06 -2.21
N PRO A 25 -13.59 1.10 -3.55
CA PRO A 25 -14.21 0.02 -4.30
C PRO A 25 -13.29 -1.20 -4.32
N VAL A 26 -13.89 -2.37 -4.50
CA VAL A 26 -13.13 -3.58 -4.89
C VAL A 26 -12.44 -3.30 -6.22
N VAL A 27 -11.13 -3.56 -6.27
CA VAL A 27 -10.31 -3.41 -7.47
C VAL A 27 -10.41 -4.68 -8.31
N GLU A 28 -10.86 -4.50 -9.54
CA GLU A 28 -10.88 -5.51 -10.60
C GLU A 28 -9.81 -5.22 -11.65
N GLY A 29 -9.50 -6.19 -12.49
CA GLY A 29 -8.52 -6.04 -13.57
C GLY A 29 -7.06 -6.06 -13.13
N ASN A 30 -6.75 -6.51 -11.91
CA ASN A 30 -5.37 -6.77 -11.48
C ASN A 30 -4.73 -7.86 -12.36
N GLU A 31 -3.45 -7.69 -12.67
CA GLU A 31 -2.74 -8.58 -13.57
C GLU A 31 -2.20 -9.82 -12.84
N PRO A 32 -2.67 -11.05 -13.13
CA PRO A 32 -2.30 -12.23 -12.35
C PRO A 32 -0.83 -12.66 -12.46
N GLN A 33 -0.13 -12.19 -13.49
CA GLN A 33 1.27 -12.53 -13.74
C GLN A 33 2.24 -11.47 -13.23
N THR A 34 1.74 -10.37 -12.69
CA THR A 34 2.53 -9.22 -12.25
C THR A 34 2.81 -9.35 -10.76
N VAL A 35 4.09 -9.50 -10.43
CA VAL A 35 4.61 -9.74 -9.08
C VAL A 35 5.45 -8.55 -8.64
N TYR A 36 5.07 -7.93 -7.53
CA TYR A 36 5.89 -6.92 -6.85
C TYR A 36 6.42 -7.46 -5.53
N GLU A 37 7.65 -7.09 -5.18
CA GLU A 37 8.26 -7.42 -3.90
C GLU A 37 8.79 -6.16 -3.21
N ALA A 38 8.66 -6.10 -1.88
CA ALA A 38 9.40 -5.18 -1.04
C ALA A 38 10.22 -5.95 0.01
N VAL A 39 11.52 -5.66 0.07
CA VAL A 39 12.44 -6.22 1.06
C VAL A 39 12.72 -5.16 2.12
N LEU A 40 12.57 -5.52 3.39
CA LEU A 40 12.90 -4.62 4.49
C LEU A 40 14.40 -4.39 4.58
N GLN A 41 14.79 -3.15 4.89
CA GLN A 41 16.19 -2.75 4.93
C GLN A 41 16.98 -3.44 6.05
N ASP A 42 18.28 -3.61 5.83
CA ASP A 42 19.21 -3.97 6.88
C ASP A 42 19.57 -2.74 7.70
N LYS A 43 19.06 -2.65 8.93
CA LYS A 43 19.21 -1.52 9.83
C LYS A 43 19.63 -1.98 11.22
N ASP A 44 20.63 -1.34 11.80
CA ASP A 44 21.15 -1.70 13.13
C ASP A 44 20.18 -1.36 14.28
N ASN A 45 19.22 -0.46 14.05
CA ASN A 45 18.29 0.02 15.07
C ASN A 45 16.99 -0.79 15.19
N THR A 46 16.88 -1.90 14.46
CA THR A 46 15.75 -2.83 14.55
C THR A 46 16.20 -4.25 14.20
N THR A 47 15.61 -5.25 14.82
CA THR A 47 15.84 -6.67 14.48
C THR A 47 14.94 -7.14 13.34
N VAL A 48 13.89 -6.38 12.99
CA VAL A 48 12.87 -6.82 12.03
C VAL A 48 13.45 -6.85 10.62
N ARG A 49 13.35 -8.02 9.97
CA ARG A 49 13.72 -8.26 8.57
C ARG A 49 12.58 -9.01 7.89
N GLY A 50 12.61 -9.07 6.57
CA GLY A 50 11.65 -9.88 5.82
C GLY A 50 11.21 -9.27 4.50
N THR A 51 10.23 -9.91 3.88
CA THR A 51 9.73 -9.58 2.55
C THR A 51 8.21 -9.51 2.52
N PHE A 52 7.73 -8.64 1.64
CA PHE A 52 6.33 -8.47 1.28
C PHE A 52 6.24 -8.80 -0.21
N THR A 53 5.63 -9.91 -0.57
CA THR A 53 5.48 -10.36 -1.97
C THR A 53 4.02 -10.28 -2.36
N THR A 54 3.74 -9.75 -3.54
CA THR A 54 2.37 -9.53 -4.03
C THR A 54 2.20 -10.06 -5.44
N GLN A 55 0.99 -10.53 -5.76
CA GLN A 55 0.63 -11.01 -7.09
C GLN A 55 -0.85 -10.71 -7.35
N GLY A 56 -1.23 -10.37 -8.58
CA GLY A 56 -2.66 -10.29 -8.94
C GLY A 56 -3.36 -11.65 -8.72
N ALA A 57 -4.59 -11.63 -8.21
CA ALA A 57 -5.39 -12.86 -8.11
C ALA A 57 -5.76 -13.40 -9.51
N GLU A 58 -5.95 -14.71 -9.67
CA GLU A 58 -6.22 -15.35 -10.97
C GLU A 58 -7.50 -14.84 -11.66
N ASP A 59 -8.51 -14.47 -10.87
CA ASP A 59 -9.76 -13.88 -11.33
C ASP A 59 -9.66 -12.36 -11.61
N GLY A 60 -8.47 -11.77 -11.42
CA GLY A 60 -8.21 -10.35 -11.60
C GLY A 60 -8.77 -9.45 -10.50
N ILE A 61 -9.34 -10.00 -9.44
CA ILE A 61 -9.98 -9.21 -8.38
C ILE A 61 -9.06 -9.14 -7.16
N GLY A 62 -8.53 -7.98 -6.81
CA GLY A 62 -7.60 -7.85 -5.68
C GLY A 62 -6.22 -8.49 -5.88
N ILE A 63 -5.41 -8.46 -4.83
CA ILE A 63 -4.00 -8.81 -4.80
C ILE A 63 -3.76 -9.90 -3.74
N GLN A 64 -3.16 -11.00 -4.15
CA GLN A 64 -2.60 -12.01 -3.25
C GLN A 64 -1.35 -11.43 -2.60
N PHE A 65 -1.31 -11.44 -1.28
CA PHE A 65 -0.29 -10.80 -0.49
C PHE A 65 0.34 -11.84 0.44
N ARG A 66 1.66 -11.98 0.39
CA ARG A 66 2.44 -12.80 1.32
C ARG A 66 3.36 -11.89 2.13
N VAL A 67 3.26 -11.99 3.45
CA VAL A 67 4.14 -11.29 4.38
C VAL A 67 4.97 -12.34 5.11
N ALA A 68 6.29 -12.23 5.06
CA ALA A 68 7.20 -13.10 5.77
C ALA A 68 8.24 -12.27 6.52
N LEU A 69 8.16 -12.25 7.85
CA LEU A 69 9.01 -11.43 8.73
C LEU A 69 9.75 -12.29 9.74
N THR A 70 10.95 -11.84 10.10
CA THR A 70 11.79 -12.41 11.15
C THR A 70 12.29 -11.33 12.08
N GLY A 71 12.77 -11.73 13.26
CA GLY A 71 13.27 -10.79 14.27
C GLY A 71 12.18 -9.87 14.83
N VAL A 72 10.91 -10.30 14.80
CA VAL A 72 9.80 -9.60 15.42
C VAL A 72 9.97 -9.62 16.94
N PRO A 73 9.86 -8.49 17.65
CA PRO A 73 9.97 -8.47 19.11
C PRO A 73 8.80 -9.24 19.76
N LYS A 74 9.10 -10.06 20.78
CA LYS A 74 8.15 -11.05 21.34
C LYS A 74 6.97 -10.47 22.11
N ASP A 75 7.14 -9.29 22.70
CA ASP A 75 6.16 -8.70 23.63
C ASP A 75 5.35 -7.56 23.00
N THR A 76 5.28 -7.51 21.66
CA THR A 76 4.57 -6.46 20.93
C THR A 76 4.00 -6.96 19.61
N PHE A 77 3.03 -6.23 19.07
CA PHE A 77 2.58 -6.42 17.70
C PHE A 77 3.21 -5.36 16.79
N LEU A 78 3.33 -5.67 15.50
CA LEU A 78 3.74 -4.70 14.49
C LEU A 78 2.60 -4.43 13.52
N ASN A 79 2.35 -3.15 13.25
CA ASN A 79 1.51 -2.74 12.14
C ASN A 79 2.37 -2.61 10.88
N TYR A 80 1.73 -2.72 9.72
CA TYR A 80 2.39 -2.44 8.45
C TYR A 80 1.40 -1.85 7.47
N HIS A 81 1.87 -0.81 6.78
CA HIS A 81 1.05 -0.04 5.84
C HIS A 81 1.82 0.20 4.56
N ILE A 82 1.10 0.31 3.45
CA ILE A 82 1.65 0.86 2.22
C ILE A 82 1.57 2.39 2.32
N HIS A 83 2.71 3.04 2.15
CA HIS A 83 2.85 4.49 2.22
C HIS A 83 2.86 5.13 0.85
N ASP A 84 2.57 6.43 0.78
CA ASP A 84 2.38 7.12 -0.49
C ASP A 84 3.66 7.21 -1.33
N ASN A 85 4.80 7.47 -0.70
CA ASN A 85 6.06 7.71 -1.41
C ASN A 85 7.02 6.53 -1.26
N PRO A 86 7.93 6.34 -2.23
CA PRO A 86 9.03 5.40 -2.05
C PRO A 86 9.94 5.85 -0.91
N VAL A 87 10.60 4.87 -0.28
CA VAL A 87 11.75 5.07 0.60
C VAL A 87 12.86 5.75 -0.21
N PRO A 88 13.36 6.92 0.23
CA PRO A 88 14.49 7.59 -0.41
C PRO A 88 15.80 6.80 -0.28
N LYS A 89 16.83 7.24 -1.03
CA LYS A 89 18.15 6.60 -1.07
C LYS A 89 18.85 6.49 0.30
N ASP A 90 18.56 7.39 1.23
CA ASP A 90 19.12 7.37 2.59
C ASP A 90 18.38 6.40 3.53
N GLY A 91 17.36 5.69 3.03
CA GLY A 91 16.63 4.69 3.79
C GLY A 91 15.63 5.23 4.81
N ASN A 92 15.40 6.55 4.84
CA ASN A 92 14.55 7.18 5.84
C ASN A 92 13.06 6.84 5.66
N CYS A 93 12.53 6.00 6.55
CA CYS A 93 11.11 5.59 6.51
C CYS A 93 10.13 6.73 6.76
N TYR A 94 10.54 7.84 7.37
CA TYR A 94 9.64 8.98 7.61
C TYR A 94 9.37 9.77 6.33
N ALA A 95 10.28 9.71 5.36
CA ALA A 95 10.12 10.39 4.07
C ALA A 95 9.09 9.72 3.14
N THR A 96 8.59 8.53 3.49
CA THR A 96 7.54 7.86 2.72
C THR A 96 6.18 8.56 2.81
N GLY A 97 6.03 9.55 3.70
CA GLY A 97 4.80 10.34 3.85
C GLY A 97 3.70 9.57 4.58
N GLY A 98 2.44 9.87 4.27
CA GLY A 98 1.26 9.20 4.84
C GLY A 98 1.02 7.81 4.26
N HIS A 99 -0.05 7.16 4.71
CA HIS A 99 -0.53 5.91 4.12
C HIS A 99 -1.13 6.17 2.74
N LEU A 100 -1.09 5.17 1.86
CA LEU A 100 -1.83 5.19 0.60
C LEU A 100 -3.33 5.32 0.88
N ASP A 101 -3.87 6.52 0.67
CA ASP A 101 -5.26 6.85 0.99
C ASP A 101 -5.91 7.71 -0.10
N PRO A 102 -6.13 7.14 -1.31
CA PRO A 102 -6.65 7.90 -2.45
C PRO A 102 -8.08 8.39 -2.23
N TYR A 103 -8.83 7.77 -1.30
CA TYR A 103 -10.22 8.12 -0.98
C TYR A 103 -10.35 9.04 0.25
N LYS A 104 -9.22 9.50 0.80
CA LYS A 104 -9.15 10.47 1.90
C LYS A 104 -9.95 10.02 3.11
N ARG A 105 -9.88 8.72 3.42
CA ARG A 105 -10.54 8.09 4.56
C ARG A 105 -9.99 8.62 5.89
N GLY A 106 -8.69 8.87 5.98
CA GLY A 106 -7.98 9.23 7.20
C GLY A 106 -7.62 8.02 8.05
N ASP A 107 -6.97 8.20 9.19
CA ASP A 107 -6.55 7.12 10.10
C ASP A 107 -7.51 6.92 11.29
N GLN A 108 -8.42 7.88 11.53
CA GLN A 108 -9.41 7.85 12.62
C GLN A 108 -10.85 7.83 12.11
N PRO A 109 -11.73 6.98 12.69
CA PRO A 109 -11.43 5.94 13.70
C PRO A 109 -10.48 4.86 13.13
N PRO A 110 -9.90 3.94 13.92
CA PRO A 110 -9.08 2.85 13.36
C PRO A 110 -9.83 2.01 12.33
N CYS A 111 -9.12 1.29 11.45
CA CYS A 111 -9.76 0.41 10.47
C CYS A 111 -10.67 -0.62 11.16
N ASN A 112 -11.87 -0.79 10.60
CA ASN A 112 -12.82 -1.80 11.04
C ASN A 112 -12.86 -2.91 9.97
N THR A 113 -12.35 -4.08 10.33
CA THR A 113 -12.27 -5.26 9.45
C THR A 113 -13.62 -5.79 8.98
N THR A 114 -14.72 -5.43 9.65
CA THR A 114 -16.09 -5.82 9.21
C THR A 114 -16.60 -4.96 8.06
N VAL A 115 -15.99 -3.79 7.82
CA VAL A 115 -16.30 -2.87 6.73
C VAL A 115 -14.99 -2.37 6.08
N PRO A 116 -14.17 -3.27 5.52
CA PRO A 116 -12.80 -2.97 5.10
C PRO A 116 -12.73 -1.95 3.94
N GLN A 117 -13.81 -1.76 3.19
CA GLN A 117 -13.94 -0.70 2.19
C GLN A 117 -13.87 0.72 2.79
N THR A 118 -14.09 0.83 4.09
CA THR A 118 -13.97 2.10 4.83
C THR A 118 -12.59 2.31 5.44
N CYS A 119 -11.60 1.46 5.15
CA CYS A 119 -10.22 1.63 5.60
C CYS A 119 -9.36 2.34 4.54
N GLN A 120 -8.21 2.89 4.93
CA GLN A 120 -7.26 3.40 3.93
C GLN A 120 -6.81 2.23 3.05
N VAL A 121 -6.63 2.49 1.75
CA VAL A 121 -6.21 1.44 0.81
C VAL A 121 -4.91 0.79 1.26
N GLY A 122 -3.96 1.58 1.76
CA GLY A 122 -2.69 1.14 2.31
C GLY A 122 -2.72 0.60 3.74
N ASP A 123 -3.86 0.61 4.45
CA ASP A 123 -3.95 0.07 5.81
C ASP A 123 -4.11 -1.47 5.80
N ILE A 124 -3.02 -2.16 5.47
CA ILE A 124 -3.03 -3.60 5.22
C ILE A 124 -3.14 -4.39 6.53
N SER A 125 -2.34 -4.06 7.56
CA SER A 125 -2.49 -4.70 8.87
C SER A 125 -3.83 -4.38 9.55
N GLY A 126 -4.40 -3.20 9.31
CA GLY A 126 -5.74 -2.87 9.83
C GLY A 126 -6.82 -3.77 9.23
N LYS A 127 -6.71 -4.11 7.93
CA LYS A 127 -7.65 -5.01 7.22
C LYS A 127 -7.41 -6.50 7.52
N HIS A 128 -6.16 -6.93 7.58
CA HIS A 128 -5.78 -8.35 7.59
C HIS A 128 -5.17 -8.84 8.91
N GLY A 129 -5.05 -7.95 9.89
CA GLY A 129 -4.48 -8.22 11.21
C GLY A 129 -3.01 -7.77 11.32
N PRO A 130 -2.59 -7.36 12.53
CA PRO A 130 -1.19 -7.00 12.80
C PRO A 130 -0.29 -8.24 12.84
N VAL A 131 1.01 -8.01 12.76
CA VAL A 131 2.03 -9.04 12.96
C VAL A 131 2.09 -9.37 14.45
N TRP A 132 1.92 -10.65 14.77
CA TRP A 132 2.08 -11.19 16.12
C TRP A 132 2.72 -12.57 16.06
N THR A 133 3.75 -12.80 16.87
CA THR A 133 4.44 -14.10 16.92
C THR A 133 5.11 -14.32 18.26
N ALA A 134 5.18 -15.58 18.70
CA ALA A 134 5.83 -15.97 19.95
C ALA A 134 7.33 -16.24 19.78
N ASP A 135 7.79 -16.60 18.58
CA ASP A 135 9.16 -17.04 18.31
C ASP A 135 9.98 -16.01 17.50
N GLY A 136 9.33 -14.92 17.08
CA GLY A 136 9.94 -13.86 16.29
C GLY A 136 9.86 -14.08 14.78
N ASN A 137 9.26 -15.18 14.32
CA ASN A 137 8.99 -15.48 12.92
C ASN A 137 7.49 -15.34 12.63
N PHE A 138 7.14 -14.70 11.53
CA PHE A 138 5.76 -14.50 11.12
C PHE A 138 5.62 -14.73 9.63
N GLU A 139 4.63 -15.53 9.23
CA GLU A 139 4.27 -15.70 7.83
C GLU A 139 2.74 -15.76 7.70
N VAL A 140 2.20 -15.02 6.73
CA VAL A 140 0.77 -15.04 6.41
C VAL A 140 0.55 -14.81 4.92
N LEU A 141 -0.53 -15.41 4.42
CA LEU A 141 -1.06 -15.15 3.08
C LEU A 141 -2.52 -14.71 3.20
N TYR A 142 -2.89 -13.67 2.47
CA TYR A 142 -4.26 -13.18 2.36
C TYR A 142 -4.48 -12.50 1.02
N ARG A 143 -5.73 -12.12 0.75
CA ARG A 143 -6.14 -11.39 -0.45
C ARG A 143 -6.63 -10.01 -0.06
N ASP A 144 -6.00 -8.96 -0.56
CA ASP A 144 -6.49 -7.59 -0.41
C ASP A 144 -7.31 -7.18 -1.62
N PHE A 145 -8.54 -6.70 -1.41
CA PHE A 145 -9.46 -6.36 -2.49
C PHE A 145 -9.33 -4.92 -2.99
N PHE A 146 -8.50 -4.08 -2.37
CA PHE A 146 -8.53 -2.63 -2.59
C PHE A 146 -7.24 -2.09 -3.22
N LEU A 147 -6.18 -2.89 -3.28
CA LEU A 147 -4.94 -2.57 -3.95
C LEU A 147 -4.99 -2.86 -5.45
N SER A 148 -4.23 -2.07 -6.23
CA SER A 148 -4.01 -2.34 -7.66
C SER A 148 -2.55 -2.54 -8.01
N ASN A 149 -2.26 -3.52 -8.87
CA ASN A 149 -0.95 -3.68 -9.52
C ASN A 149 -0.91 -3.13 -10.96
N VAL A 150 -1.95 -2.40 -11.37
CA VAL A 150 -2.03 -1.75 -12.68
C VAL A 150 -1.60 -0.29 -12.55
N GLU A 151 -0.62 0.11 -13.35
CA GLU A 151 -0.11 1.48 -13.38
C GLU A 151 -1.22 2.50 -13.68
N ASP A 152 -1.01 3.76 -13.25
CA ASP A 152 -1.93 4.89 -13.40
C ASP A 152 -3.30 4.77 -12.70
N THR A 153 -3.59 3.65 -12.02
CA THR A 153 -4.74 3.55 -11.12
C THR A 153 -4.47 4.28 -9.79
N ILE A 154 -5.51 4.87 -9.19
CA ILE A 154 -5.37 5.60 -7.92
C ILE A 154 -4.97 4.71 -6.73
N ALA A 155 -5.23 3.41 -6.83
CA ALA A 155 -4.85 2.40 -5.85
C ALA A 155 -3.54 1.65 -6.20
N PHE A 156 -2.81 2.12 -7.23
CA PHE A 156 -1.55 1.51 -7.64
C PHE A 156 -0.51 1.58 -6.52
N PHE A 157 0.04 0.44 -6.11
CA PHE A 157 1.05 0.36 -5.05
C PHE A 157 2.46 0.04 -5.55
N GLY A 158 2.62 -0.35 -6.82
CA GLY A 158 3.86 -0.94 -7.32
C GLY A 158 5.09 -0.01 -7.30
N ASN A 159 4.90 1.31 -7.26
CA ASN A 159 5.96 2.32 -7.15
C ASN A 159 6.09 2.95 -5.75
N ARG A 160 5.49 2.31 -4.74
CA ARG A 160 5.39 2.82 -3.37
C ARG A 160 6.25 2.02 -2.40
N SER A 161 6.06 2.27 -1.11
CA SER A 161 6.76 1.58 -0.05
C SER A 161 5.83 0.90 0.93
N VAL A 162 6.33 -0.13 1.61
CA VAL A 162 5.73 -0.66 2.85
C VAL A 162 6.55 -0.18 4.04
N VAL A 163 5.88 0.21 5.12
CA VAL A 163 6.49 0.61 6.38
C VAL A 163 5.94 -0.26 7.50
N VAL A 164 6.83 -0.74 8.36
CA VAL A 164 6.49 -1.49 9.58
C VAL A 164 6.61 -0.57 10.78
N HIS A 165 5.60 -0.60 11.65
CA HIS A 165 5.46 0.27 12.81
C HIS A 165 5.34 -0.52 14.10
N LEU A 166 5.81 0.08 15.19
CA LEU A 166 5.40 -0.29 16.54
C LEU A 166 3.97 0.24 16.84
N PRO A 167 3.32 -0.21 17.94
CA PRO A 167 1.98 0.23 18.31
C PRO A 167 1.83 1.74 18.51
N ASP A 168 2.92 2.44 18.82
CA ASP A 168 2.98 3.91 18.99
C ASP A 168 3.19 4.66 17.65
N ASN A 169 3.00 3.97 16.52
CA ASN A 169 3.23 4.44 15.15
C ASN A 169 4.69 4.73 14.77
N LYS A 170 5.67 4.45 15.64
CA LYS A 170 7.08 4.60 15.31
C LYS A 170 7.45 3.70 14.14
N ARG A 171 7.98 4.30 13.07
CA ARG A 171 8.45 3.59 11.87
C ARG A 171 9.77 2.89 12.18
N ILE A 172 9.78 1.56 12.19
CA ILE A 172 10.96 0.78 12.57
C ILE A 172 11.71 0.22 11.37
N ASN A 173 11.02 -0.15 10.29
CA ASN A 173 11.65 -0.56 9.04
C ASN A 173 10.73 -0.26 7.85
N CYS A 174 11.27 -0.27 6.64
CA CYS A 174 10.51 -0.05 5.41
C CYS A 174 11.26 -0.56 4.19
N GLY A 175 10.55 -0.78 3.08
CA GLY A 175 11.11 -1.21 1.80
C GLY A 175 10.27 -0.71 0.62
N ASN A 176 10.90 -0.54 -0.54
CA ASN A 176 10.21 -0.19 -1.79
C ASN A 176 9.67 -1.42 -2.48
N PHE A 177 8.44 -1.33 -3.00
CA PHE A 177 7.97 -2.29 -3.99
C PHE A 177 8.74 -2.11 -5.29
N HIS A 178 9.14 -3.22 -5.89
CA HIS A 178 9.73 -3.27 -7.22
C HIS A 178 9.16 -4.46 -7.98
N LEU A 179 9.04 -4.30 -9.30
CA LEU A 179 8.56 -5.35 -10.18
C LEU A 179 9.60 -6.48 -10.24
N VAL A 180 9.18 -7.69 -9.89
CA VAL A 180 10.02 -8.91 -9.94
C VAL A 180 9.76 -9.68 -11.23
N SER A 181 8.51 -9.72 -11.68
CA SER A 181 8.13 -10.32 -12.95
C SER A 181 6.81 -9.76 -13.44
N ASP A 182 6.67 -9.59 -14.74
CA ASP A 182 5.40 -9.33 -15.42
C ASP A 182 5.08 -10.48 -16.41
N GLY A 183 3.82 -10.56 -16.84
CA GLY A 183 3.41 -11.51 -17.88
C GLY A 183 4.09 -11.25 -19.24
N GLU A 184 4.66 -10.07 -19.45
CA GLU A 184 5.33 -9.68 -20.68
C GLU A 184 6.69 -10.35 -20.85
N GLU A 185 7.49 -10.47 -19.79
CA GLU A 185 8.78 -11.15 -19.82
C GLU A 185 8.61 -12.64 -20.18
N LYS A 186 7.58 -13.30 -19.65
CA LYS A 186 7.25 -14.69 -20.02
C LYS A 186 6.84 -14.79 -21.49
N LYS A 187 6.02 -13.86 -22.00
CA LYS A 187 5.64 -13.80 -23.43
C LYS A 187 6.85 -13.53 -24.34
N LYS A 188 7.78 -12.66 -23.94
CA LYS A 188 9.03 -12.35 -24.67
C LYS A 188 9.99 -13.55 -24.67
N LYS A 189 10.12 -14.28 -23.56
CA LYS A 189 10.91 -15.52 -23.47
C LYS A 189 10.32 -16.62 -24.35
N LYS A 190 8.99 -16.85 -24.28
CA LYS A 190 8.29 -17.83 -25.11
C LYS A 190 8.44 -17.55 -26.62
N LYS A 191 8.25 -16.30 -27.05
CA LYS A 191 8.48 -15.91 -28.46
C LYS A 191 9.93 -16.12 -28.91
N LYS A 192 10.92 -15.95 -28.01
CA LYS A 192 12.34 -16.18 -28.32
C LYS A 192 12.70 -17.67 -28.41
N GLU A 193 12.02 -18.53 -27.67
CA GLU A 193 12.20 -19.99 -27.75
C GLU A 193 11.54 -20.55 -29.01
N GLU A 194 10.29 -20.15 -29.31
CA GLU A 194 9.58 -20.53 -30.54
C GLU A 194 10.33 -20.08 -31.81
N ALA A 195 10.93 -18.88 -31.81
CA ALA A 195 11.73 -18.40 -32.93
C ALA A 195 13.10 -19.09 -33.09
N LYS A 196 13.58 -19.82 -32.06
CA LYS A 196 14.82 -20.62 -32.14
C LYS A 196 14.55 -22.04 -32.62
N GLU A 197 13.37 -22.58 -32.34
CA GLU A 197 12.92 -23.88 -32.81
C GLU A 197 12.66 -23.87 -34.33
N ASP A 198 12.13 -22.75 -34.86
CA ASP A 198 11.89 -22.53 -36.29
C ASP A 198 13.16 -22.26 -37.12
N GLN A 199 14.31 -22.00 -36.48
CA GLN A 199 15.61 -21.81 -37.14
C GLN A 199 16.48 -23.08 -37.13
N GLY A 200 15.93 -24.20 -36.67
CA GLY A 200 16.61 -25.50 -36.53
C GLY A 200 16.23 -26.54 -37.59
N CYS A 201 15.93 -26.12 -38.83
CA CYS A 201 15.77 -27.00 -39.99
C CYS A 201 16.77 -26.64 -41.09
#